data_AF-A0AAP8GDW9-F1
#
_entry.id   AF-A0AAP8GDW9-F1
#
_cell.length_a   1.000
_cell.length_b   1.000
_cell.length_c   1.000
_cell.angle_alpha   90.00
_cell.angle_beta   90.00
_cell.angle_gamma   90.00
#
_symmetry.space_group_name_H-M   'P 1'
#
loop_
_entity.id
_entity.type
_entity.pdbx_description
1 polymer ?
#
loop_
_entity_poly.entity_id
_entity_poly.type
_entity_poly.pdbx_seq_one_letter_code
_entity_poly.pdbx_strand_id
1 'polypeptide(L)'
;MPYTESFWPFAIGQDSAKSSRFSRLKMLRSKGNMKSIAQLETLYFKLRHGFVNGVVCAACVDWAVERLDLDEEGDDLEIILLASARGLDEVLPLVEVIVERYLGSERLDDQLAAGKYIVELRNAYLQGKETIWTIDMKLTQLYSKLGYPNWLGMLSRNCEYATDVSAFEEPFELEFHYISTLWGSVSSRAEFEQHYCAEISQGHDVK
;
A
#
# COMPACT_ATOMS: atom_id res chain seq x y z
N MET A 1 45.76 -53.36 57.48
CA MET A 1 45.00 -52.17 57.93
C MET A 1 44.11 -51.70 56.79
N PRO A 2 42.87 -51.29 57.08
CA PRO A 2 41.78 -51.12 56.13
C PRO A 2 41.68 -49.67 55.63
N TYR A 3 41.04 -49.42 54.49
CA TYR A 3 40.07 -48.34 54.30
C TYR A 3 39.25 -48.60 53.03
N THR A 4 37.95 -48.76 53.28
CA THR A 4 36.82 -48.75 52.34
C THR A 4 36.39 -47.30 52.04
N GLU A 5 35.85 -47.05 50.85
CA GLU A 5 34.71 -46.16 50.51
C GLU A 5 34.71 -45.94 48.98
N SER A 6 33.80 -46.50 48.16
CA SER A 6 32.37 -46.19 47.93
C SER A 6 32.08 -44.74 47.48
N PHE A 7 31.60 -44.56 46.24
CA PHE A 7 30.30 -43.92 45.86
C PHE A 7 30.31 -43.33 44.42
N TRP A 8 29.49 -43.95 43.56
CA TRP A 8 28.58 -43.46 42.48
C TRP A 8 28.89 -42.26 41.54
N PRO A 9 28.27 -42.26 40.33
CA PRO A 9 28.59 -41.38 39.20
C PRO A 9 27.79 -40.08 39.22
N PHE A 10 28.39 -38.99 38.75
CA PHE A 10 27.64 -37.78 38.39
C PHE A 10 27.11 -37.91 36.97
N ALA A 11 25.79 -38.04 36.87
CA ALA A 11 25.01 -37.66 35.69
C ALA A 11 24.69 -36.15 35.75
N ILE A 12 24.10 -35.67 34.64
CA ILE A 12 23.47 -34.36 34.40
C ILE A 12 24.49 -33.35 33.85
N GLY A 13 24.47 -32.99 32.56
CA GLY A 13 23.30 -32.68 31.73
C GLY A 13 23.17 -31.17 31.65
N GLN A 14 23.41 -30.60 30.47
CA GLN A 14 22.76 -29.40 29.92
C GLN A 14 23.56 -28.92 28.70
N ASP A 15 23.13 -29.35 27.51
CA ASP A 15 23.40 -28.58 26.29
C ASP A 15 22.15 -28.56 25.38
N SER A 16 20.95 -28.51 26.00
CA SER A 16 19.68 -28.30 25.29
C SER A 16 19.25 -26.82 25.23
N ALA A 17 19.99 -25.92 25.89
CA ALA A 17 19.61 -24.50 25.97
C ALA A 17 20.10 -23.64 24.78
N LYS A 18 21.13 -24.07 24.05
CA LYS A 18 21.66 -23.31 22.89
C LYS A 18 20.90 -23.59 21.60
N SER A 19 20.46 -24.83 21.39
CA SER A 19 19.62 -25.21 20.24
C SER A 19 18.22 -24.57 20.32
N SER A 20 17.64 -24.49 21.53
CA SER A 20 16.33 -23.87 21.76
C SER A 20 16.32 -22.34 21.57
N ARG A 21 17.43 -21.64 21.85
CA ARG A 21 17.53 -20.18 21.59
C ARG A 21 17.65 -19.84 20.11
N PHE A 22 18.38 -20.63 19.32
CA PHE A 22 18.46 -20.42 17.87
C PHE A 22 17.14 -20.75 17.17
N SER A 23 16.42 -21.80 17.62
CA SER A 23 15.08 -22.11 17.12
C SER A 23 14.04 -21.09 17.55
N ARG A 24 14.13 -20.51 18.77
CA ARG A 24 13.27 -19.38 19.18
C ARG A 24 13.59 -18.08 18.44
N LEU A 25 14.84 -17.82 18.07
CA LEU A 25 15.21 -16.64 17.30
C LEU A 25 14.73 -16.73 15.84
N LYS A 26 14.67 -17.93 15.24
CA LYS A 26 13.98 -18.15 13.96
C LYS A 26 12.45 -18.10 14.09
N MET A 27 11.87 -18.64 15.17
CA MET A 27 10.41 -18.55 15.42
C MET A 27 9.93 -17.14 15.84
N LEU A 28 10.81 -16.30 16.39
CA LEU A 28 10.50 -14.90 16.70
C LEU A 28 10.76 -13.96 15.52
N ARG A 29 11.48 -14.43 14.49
CA ARG A 29 11.59 -13.75 13.19
C ARG A 29 10.41 -14.06 12.24
N SER A 30 9.62 -15.11 12.49
CA SER A 30 8.45 -15.47 11.68
C SER A 30 7.14 -14.77 12.12
N LYS A 31 7.26 -13.57 12.70
CA LYS A 31 6.16 -12.60 12.79
C LYS A 31 6.49 -11.31 12.03
N GLY A 32 7.45 -11.37 11.09
CA GLY A 32 7.46 -10.46 9.94
C GLY A 32 6.14 -10.65 9.21
N ASN A 33 5.36 -9.59 9.17
CA ASN A 33 4.04 -9.58 8.58
C ASN A 33 4.20 -9.96 7.10
N MET A 34 3.80 -11.16 6.67
CA MET A 34 3.94 -11.59 5.27
C MET A 34 3.42 -10.48 4.36
N LYS A 35 4.34 -9.79 3.69
CA LYS A 35 3.95 -8.68 2.82
C LYS A 35 3.44 -9.26 1.51
N SER A 36 2.13 -9.42 1.41
CA SER A 36 1.48 -9.96 0.21
C SER A 36 1.70 -9.07 -1.01
N ILE A 37 1.53 -9.64 -2.20
CA ILE A 37 1.53 -8.86 -3.46
C ILE A 37 0.52 -7.70 -3.43
N ALA A 38 -0.58 -7.82 -2.68
CA ALA A 38 -1.55 -6.74 -2.48
C ALA A 38 -0.95 -5.52 -1.75
N GLN A 39 0.08 -5.72 -0.93
CA GLN A 39 0.81 -4.59 -0.34
C GLN A 39 1.66 -3.86 -1.36
N LEU A 40 2.34 -4.60 -2.25
CA LEU A 40 3.08 -3.98 -3.35
C LEU A 40 2.14 -3.24 -4.31
N GLU A 41 0.97 -3.81 -4.59
CA GLU A 41 -0.09 -3.14 -5.36
C GLU A 41 -0.53 -1.81 -4.71
N THR A 42 -0.72 -1.80 -3.39
CA THR A 42 -1.05 -0.56 -2.66
C THR A 42 0.08 0.47 -2.76
N LEU A 43 1.34 0.03 -2.70
CA LEU A 43 2.50 0.89 -2.87
C LEU A 43 2.60 1.40 -4.32
N TYR A 44 2.30 0.56 -5.31
CA TYR A 44 2.26 0.93 -6.71
C TYR A 44 1.29 2.08 -6.96
N PHE A 45 0.06 2.02 -6.43
CA PHE A 45 -0.91 3.11 -6.58
C PHE A 45 -0.39 4.45 -6.02
N LYS A 46 0.34 4.38 -4.90
CA LYS A 46 1.00 5.53 -4.27
C LYS A 46 2.24 6.00 -5.04
N LEU A 47 3.00 5.12 -5.69
CA LEU A 47 4.12 5.51 -6.54
C LEU A 47 3.64 6.15 -7.85
N ARG A 48 2.61 5.57 -8.44
CA ARG A 48 2.05 5.97 -9.73
C ARG A 48 1.35 7.31 -9.65
N HIS A 49 0.56 7.55 -8.60
CA HIS A 49 -0.28 8.75 -8.46
C HIS A 49 -0.04 9.53 -7.18
N GLY A 50 0.52 8.90 -6.15
CA GLY A 50 0.95 9.62 -4.97
C GLY A 50 2.22 10.42 -5.25
N PHE A 51 2.32 11.53 -4.55
CA PHE A 51 3.44 12.45 -4.71
C PHE A 51 4.71 11.72 -4.34
N VAL A 52 5.70 11.79 -5.24
CA VAL A 52 6.99 11.10 -5.13
C VAL A 52 7.57 11.35 -3.75
N ASN A 53 7.51 10.31 -2.92
CA ASN A 53 8.06 10.34 -1.59
C ASN A 53 9.07 9.20 -1.51
N GLY A 54 10.33 9.54 -1.18
CA GLY A 54 11.39 8.55 -0.97
C GLY A 54 11.01 7.45 0.02
N VAL A 55 10.06 7.70 0.93
CA VAL A 55 9.48 6.70 1.84
C VAL A 55 8.71 5.61 1.09
N VAL A 56 7.94 5.93 0.05
CA VAL A 56 7.19 4.92 -0.72
C VAL A 56 8.15 4.10 -1.58
N CYS A 57 9.18 4.74 -2.15
CA CYS A 57 10.25 4.04 -2.86
C CYS A 57 10.97 3.07 -1.91
N ALA A 58 11.40 3.54 -0.74
CA ALA A 58 12.03 2.72 0.27
C ALA A 58 11.13 1.56 0.72
N ALA A 59 9.83 1.78 0.88
CA ALA A 59 8.89 0.72 1.25
C ALA A 59 8.76 -0.38 0.18
N CYS A 60 8.93 -0.05 -1.11
CA CYS A 60 8.95 -1.05 -2.19
C CYS A 60 10.26 -1.86 -2.18
N VAL A 61 11.38 -1.18 -1.94
CA VAL A 61 12.69 -1.85 -1.77
C VAL A 61 12.65 -2.77 -0.56
N ASP A 62 12.15 -2.29 0.58
CA ASP A 62 11.99 -3.09 1.81
C ASP A 62 11.07 -4.29 1.58
N TRP A 63 9.99 -4.11 0.80
CA TRP A 63 9.12 -5.22 0.39
C TRP A 63 9.92 -6.28 -0.37
N ALA A 64 10.74 -5.90 -1.35
CA ALA A 64 11.53 -6.83 -2.14
C ALA A 64 12.61 -7.53 -1.31
N VAL A 65 13.34 -6.80 -0.46
CA VAL A 65 14.33 -7.37 0.48
C VAL A 65 13.68 -8.41 1.39
N GLU A 66 12.50 -8.10 1.94
CA GLU A 66 11.78 -9.03 2.81
C GLU A 66 11.30 -10.28 2.05
N ARG A 67 10.85 -10.16 0.78
CA ARG A 67 10.52 -11.33 -0.06
C ARG A 67 11.74 -12.24 -0.27
N LEU A 68 12.91 -11.65 -0.56
CA LEU A 68 14.15 -12.41 -0.79
C LEU A 68 14.66 -13.08 0.50
N ASP A 69 14.59 -12.39 1.64
CA ASP A 69 14.97 -12.94 2.95
C ASP A 69 14.15 -14.18 3.34
N LEU A 70 12.93 -14.31 2.82
CA LEU A 70 12.04 -15.45 3.05
C LEU A 70 12.28 -16.62 2.09
N ASP A 71 13.14 -16.47 1.07
CA ASP A 71 13.44 -17.48 0.04
C ASP A 71 12.18 -17.97 -0.72
N GLU A 72 11.15 -17.12 -0.80
CA GLU A 72 9.83 -17.50 -1.34
C GLU A 72 9.68 -17.30 -2.86
N GLU A 73 10.59 -16.57 -3.51
CA GLU A 73 10.49 -16.16 -4.92
C GLU A 73 11.65 -16.64 -5.81
N GLY A 74 12.63 -17.37 -5.25
CA GLY A 74 13.77 -17.90 -6.00
C GLY A 74 14.59 -16.83 -6.74
N ASP A 75 14.83 -17.05 -8.03
CA ASP A 75 15.63 -16.19 -8.92
C ASP A 75 14.79 -15.12 -9.68
N ASP A 76 13.68 -14.62 -9.09
CA ASP A 76 12.92 -13.54 -9.73
C ASP A 76 13.79 -12.29 -9.87
N LEU A 77 14.25 -12.06 -11.11
CA LEU A 77 15.21 -11.01 -11.43
C LEU A 77 14.66 -9.63 -11.08
N GLU A 78 13.38 -9.36 -11.33
CA GLU A 78 12.79 -8.06 -11.06
C GLU A 78 12.66 -7.79 -9.56
N ILE A 79 12.38 -8.81 -8.75
CA ILE A 79 12.41 -8.68 -7.28
C ILE A 79 13.84 -8.43 -6.79
N ILE A 80 14.84 -9.13 -7.35
CA ILE A 80 16.26 -8.90 -7.03
C ILE A 80 16.69 -7.48 -7.40
N LEU A 81 16.32 -7.02 -8.60
CA LEU A 81 16.62 -5.67 -9.05
C LEU A 81 15.91 -4.62 -8.17
N LEU A 82 14.65 -4.85 -7.80
CA LEU A 82 13.89 -3.94 -6.95
C LEU A 82 14.53 -3.80 -5.56
N ALA A 83 15.03 -4.88 -4.98
CA ALA A 83 15.76 -4.86 -3.70
C ALA A 83 17.06 -4.02 -3.77
N SER A 84 17.61 -3.79 -4.96
CA SER A 84 18.82 -3.00 -5.19
C SER A 84 18.57 -1.58 -5.71
N ALA A 85 17.31 -1.25 -6.04
CA ALA A 85 16.94 -0.03 -6.74
C ALA A 85 17.19 1.23 -5.91
N ARG A 86 17.61 2.32 -6.57
CA ARG A 86 18.01 3.60 -5.95
C ARG A 86 17.24 4.76 -6.55
N GLY A 87 15.94 4.79 -6.29
CA GLY A 87 15.08 5.93 -6.61
C GLY A 87 13.94 5.56 -7.54
N LEU A 88 13.10 6.56 -7.82
CA LEU A 88 11.82 6.36 -8.50
C LEU A 88 11.97 5.77 -9.90
N ASP A 89 12.95 6.26 -10.68
CA ASP A 89 13.13 5.87 -12.08
C ASP A 89 13.50 4.39 -12.24
N GLU A 90 14.07 3.77 -11.20
CA GLU A 90 14.35 2.34 -11.15
C GLU A 90 13.19 1.58 -10.49
N VAL A 91 12.65 2.10 -9.38
CA VAL A 91 11.61 1.43 -8.59
C VAL A 91 10.30 1.29 -9.38
N LEU A 92 9.80 2.36 -10.00
CA LEU A 92 8.47 2.34 -10.62
C LEU A 92 8.37 1.31 -11.76
N PRO A 93 9.29 1.26 -12.75
CA PRO A 93 9.21 0.25 -13.81
C PRO A 93 9.30 -1.18 -13.28
N LEU A 94 10.12 -1.43 -12.26
CA LEU A 94 10.23 -2.76 -11.65
C LEU A 94 8.95 -3.16 -10.93
N VAL A 95 8.35 -2.24 -10.18
CA VAL A 95 7.07 -2.46 -9.51
C VAL A 95 5.95 -2.70 -10.54
N GLU A 96 5.91 -1.95 -11.65
CA GLU A 96 4.94 -2.16 -12.74
C GLU A 96 5.06 -3.58 -13.32
N VAL A 97 6.28 -4.04 -13.62
CA VAL A 97 6.49 -5.40 -14.15
C VAL A 97 6.07 -6.48 -13.15
N ILE A 98 6.40 -6.32 -11.87
CA ILE A 98 6.02 -7.28 -10.83
C ILE A 98 4.49 -7.29 -10.65
N VAL A 99 3.85 -6.13 -10.58
CA VAL A 99 2.39 -6.03 -10.44
C VAL A 99 1.69 -6.65 -11.64
N GLU A 100 2.11 -6.34 -12.86
CA GLU A 100 1.55 -6.93 -14.07
C GLU A 100 1.70 -8.46 -14.09
N ARG A 101 2.87 -8.97 -13.74
CA ARG A 101 3.15 -10.41 -13.73
C ARG A 101 2.26 -11.17 -12.76
N TYR A 102 2.11 -10.65 -11.54
CA TYR A 102 1.41 -11.37 -10.48
C TYR A 102 -0.10 -11.11 -10.46
N LEU A 103 -0.55 -9.94 -10.92
CA LEU A 103 -1.94 -9.50 -10.80
C LEU A 103 -2.63 -9.18 -12.13
N GLY A 104 -1.89 -9.19 -13.24
CA GLY A 104 -2.40 -8.91 -14.58
C GLY A 104 -2.30 -7.44 -14.99
N SER A 105 -2.28 -7.20 -16.30
CA SER A 105 -2.12 -5.86 -16.89
C SER A 105 -3.28 -4.91 -16.59
N GLU A 106 -4.47 -5.44 -16.27
CA GLU A 106 -5.61 -4.63 -15.81
C GLU A 106 -5.29 -3.83 -14.54
N ARG A 107 -4.35 -4.30 -13.70
CA ARG A 107 -3.90 -3.56 -12.51
C ARG A 107 -3.07 -2.32 -12.84
N LEU A 108 -2.55 -2.24 -14.06
CA LEU A 108 -1.80 -1.08 -14.52
C LEU A 108 -2.69 0.02 -15.10
N ASP A 109 -4.02 -0.17 -15.18
CA ASP A 109 -4.93 0.88 -15.62
C ASP A 109 -4.82 2.12 -14.73
N ASP A 110 -4.47 3.26 -15.34
CA ASP A 110 -4.21 4.52 -14.62
C ASP A 110 -5.46 5.02 -13.86
N GLN A 111 -6.68 4.77 -14.35
CA GLN A 111 -7.88 5.19 -13.63
C GLN A 111 -8.17 4.29 -12.44
N LEU A 112 -7.96 2.98 -12.57
CA LEU A 112 -8.06 2.04 -11.45
C LEU A 112 -7.04 2.40 -10.37
N ALA A 113 -5.78 2.61 -10.75
CA ALA A 113 -4.72 2.98 -9.82
C ALA A 113 -5.03 4.30 -9.10
N ALA A 114 -5.50 5.31 -9.83
CA ALA A 114 -5.98 6.56 -9.26
C ALA A 114 -7.16 6.37 -8.32
N GLY A 115 -8.15 5.57 -8.70
CA GLY A 115 -9.31 5.25 -7.87
C GLY A 115 -8.93 4.61 -6.53
N LYS A 116 -8.01 3.64 -6.56
CA LYS A 116 -7.47 3.03 -5.33
C LYS A 116 -6.66 4.02 -4.50
N TYR A 117 -5.95 4.95 -5.15
CA TYR A 117 -5.30 6.04 -4.44
C TYR A 117 -6.31 6.99 -3.75
N ILE A 118 -7.46 7.28 -4.36
CA ILE A 118 -8.54 8.06 -3.73
C ILE A 118 -9.07 7.37 -2.46
N VAL A 119 -9.22 6.05 -2.47
CA VAL A 119 -9.61 5.26 -1.27
C VAL A 119 -8.61 5.48 -0.13
N GLU A 120 -7.32 5.37 -0.44
CA GLU A 120 -6.24 5.59 0.54
C GLU A 120 -6.20 7.03 1.05
N LEU A 121 -6.41 8.02 0.17
CA LEU A 121 -6.50 9.43 0.56
C LEU A 121 -7.65 9.67 1.52
N ARG A 122 -8.82 9.07 1.29
CA ARG A 122 -9.94 9.22 2.22
C ARG A 122 -9.64 8.61 3.57
N ASN A 123 -9.00 7.44 3.60
CA ASN A 123 -8.60 6.81 4.85
C ASN A 123 -7.60 7.69 5.62
N ALA A 124 -6.65 8.31 4.91
CA ALA A 124 -5.68 9.22 5.51
C ALA A 124 -6.34 10.51 6.03
N TYR A 125 -7.31 11.05 5.28
CA TYR A 125 -8.14 12.19 5.67
C TYR A 125 -8.92 11.94 6.95
N LEU A 126 -9.66 10.81 7.01
CA LEU A 126 -10.41 10.42 8.21
C LEU A 126 -9.53 10.16 9.43
N GLN A 127 -8.26 9.82 9.22
CA GLN A 127 -7.26 9.64 10.28
C GLN A 127 -6.57 10.97 10.68
N GLY A 128 -6.93 12.09 10.05
CA GLY A 128 -6.31 13.40 10.28
C GLY A 128 -4.88 13.52 9.75
N LYS A 129 -4.44 12.60 8.89
CA LYS A 129 -3.11 12.65 8.23
C LYS A 129 -3.11 13.56 7.01
N GLU A 130 -4.29 13.80 6.44
CA GLU A 130 -4.52 14.72 5.34
C GLU A 130 -5.55 15.76 5.78
N THR A 131 -5.45 16.95 5.20
CA THR A 131 -6.43 18.03 5.35
C THR A 131 -7.09 18.30 4.01
N ILE A 132 -8.19 19.04 3.98
CA ILE A 132 -8.84 19.46 2.72
C ILE A 132 -7.80 20.13 1.79
N TRP A 133 -6.94 21.00 2.33
CA TRP A 133 -5.86 21.64 1.59
C TRP A 133 -4.86 20.64 0.98
N THR A 134 -4.39 19.64 1.73
CA THR A 134 -3.44 18.68 1.16
C THR A 134 -4.10 17.76 0.14
N ILE A 135 -5.40 17.52 0.27
CA ILE A 135 -6.19 16.73 -0.66
C ILE A 135 -6.43 17.51 -1.95
N ASP A 136 -6.84 18.78 -1.89
CA ASP A 136 -7.03 19.63 -3.06
C ASP A 136 -5.78 19.65 -3.95
N MET A 137 -4.60 19.90 -3.36
CA MET A 137 -3.34 19.85 -4.10
C MET A 137 -3.14 18.52 -4.83
N LYS A 138 -3.52 17.41 -4.19
CA LYS A 138 -3.38 16.06 -4.75
C LYS A 138 -4.39 15.78 -5.84
N LEU A 139 -5.64 16.16 -5.63
CA LEU A 139 -6.72 16.02 -6.59
C LEU A 139 -6.48 16.86 -7.83
N THR A 140 -6.03 18.11 -7.70
CA THR A 140 -5.70 19.00 -8.82
C THR A 140 -4.62 18.40 -9.74
N GLN A 141 -3.56 17.84 -9.16
CA GLN A 141 -2.51 17.17 -9.94
C GLN A 141 -3.01 15.87 -10.57
N LEU A 142 -3.76 15.06 -9.81
CA LEU A 142 -4.31 13.81 -10.31
C LEU A 142 -5.28 14.05 -11.48
N TYR A 143 -6.14 15.06 -11.35
CA TYR A 143 -7.16 15.39 -12.34
C TYR A 143 -6.56 15.79 -13.68
N SER A 144 -5.53 16.65 -13.66
CA SER A 144 -4.79 17.02 -14.87
C SER A 144 -3.99 15.85 -15.45
N LYS A 145 -3.31 15.06 -14.60
CA LYS A 145 -2.52 13.89 -15.04
C LYS A 145 -3.37 12.84 -15.76
N LEU A 146 -4.61 12.63 -15.33
CA LEU A 146 -5.54 11.66 -15.92
C LEU A 146 -6.31 12.19 -17.14
N GLY A 147 -6.05 13.44 -17.57
CA GLY A 147 -6.77 14.03 -18.71
C GLY A 147 -8.22 14.40 -18.38
N TYR A 148 -8.47 14.86 -17.15
CA TYR A 148 -9.75 15.39 -16.70
C TYR A 148 -10.93 14.39 -16.73
N PRO A 149 -10.82 13.21 -16.08
CA PRO A 149 -11.90 12.21 -16.11
C PRO A 149 -13.17 12.73 -15.42
N ASN A 150 -14.33 12.49 -16.04
CA ASN A 150 -15.63 12.99 -15.57
C ASN A 150 -15.92 12.66 -14.10
N TRP A 151 -15.58 11.43 -13.67
CA TRP A 151 -15.86 10.96 -12.30
C TRP A 151 -15.08 11.72 -11.21
N LEU A 152 -13.97 12.37 -11.57
CA LEU A 152 -13.13 13.11 -10.61
C LEU A 152 -13.50 14.60 -10.56
N GLY A 153 -14.21 15.11 -11.58
CA GLY A 153 -14.46 16.55 -11.73
C GLY A 153 -15.23 17.16 -10.56
N MET A 154 -16.31 16.50 -10.13
CA MET A 154 -17.11 16.96 -8.99
C MET A 154 -16.30 16.96 -7.70
N LEU A 155 -15.56 15.88 -7.44
CA LEU A 155 -14.72 15.74 -6.24
C LEU A 155 -13.63 16.81 -6.20
N SER A 156 -12.91 17.01 -7.31
CA SER A 156 -11.87 18.04 -7.41
C SER A 156 -12.44 19.43 -7.17
N ARG A 157 -13.53 19.80 -7.85
CA ARG A 157 -14.15 21.12 -7.72
C ARG A 157 -14.66 21.38 -6.31
N ASN A 158 -15.38 20.43 -5.73
CA ASN A 158 -15.91 20.59 -4.37
C ASN A 158 -14.78 20.69 -3.34
N CYS A 159 -13.70 19.93 -3.52
CA CYS A 159 -12.54 20.01 -2.64
C CYS A 159 -11.84 21.36 -2.72
N GLU A 160 -11.62 21.87 -3.94
CA GLU A 160 -11.04 23.20 -4.19
C GLU A 160 -11.82 24.28 -3.43
N TYR A 161 -13.14 24.36 -3.63
CA TYR A 161 -13.97 25.35 -2.94
C TYR A 161 -14.11 25.10 -1.43
N ALA A 162 -14.03 23.86 -0.97
CA ALA A 162 -14.07 23.58 0.46
C ALA A 162 -12.83 24.12 1.22
N THR A 163 -11.77 24.55 0.50
CA THR A 163 -10.60 25.17 1.13
C THR A 163 -10.87 26.57 1.68
N ASP A 164 -11.83 27.30 1.10
CA ASP A 164 -12.11 28.71 1.40
C ASP A 164 -13.60 29.07 1.52
N VAL A 165 -14.52 28.20 1.05
CA VAL A 165 -15.97 28.40 1.11
C VAL A 165 -16.63 27.26 1.90
N SER A 166 -17.04 27.56 3.14
CA SER A 166 -17.63 26.56 4.06
C SER A 166 -18.88 25.85 3.52
N ALA A 167 -19.63 26.47 2.60
CA ALA A 167 -20.78 25.85 1.95
C ALA A 167 -20.42 24.59 1.13
N PHE A 168 -19.15 24.43 0.75
CA PHE A 168 -18.65 23.27 0.01
C PHE A 168 -18.10 22.14 0.89
N GLU A 169 -17.98 22.32 2.20
CA GLU A 169 -17.47 21.28 3.10
C GLU A 169 -18.32 20.00 3.02
N GLU A 170 -19.63 20.09 3.23
CA GLU A 170 -20.54 18.95 3.14
C GLU A 170 -20.61 18.34 1.72
N PRO A 171 -20.79 19.13 0.64
CA PRO A 171 -20.64 18.68 -0.74
C PRO A 171 -19.35 17.89 -1.03
N PHE A 172 -18.21 18.35 -0.51
CA PHE A 172 -16.94 17.65 -0.63
C PHE A 172 -16.97 16.31 0.12
N GLU A 173 -17.43 16.28 1.37
CA GLU A 173 -17.51 15.06 2.17
C GLU A 173 -18.39 13.98 1.52
N LEU A 174 -19.55 14.38 0.98
CA LEU A 174 -20.49 13.49 0.30
C LEU A 174 -19.86 12.89 -0.96
N GLU A 175 -19.27 13.72 -1.81
CA GLU A 175 -18.66 13.24 -3.05
C GLU A 175 -17.41 12.39 -2.78
N PHE A 176 -16.58 12.79 -1.81
CA PHE A 176 -15.39 12.03 -1.47
C PHE A 176 -15.76 10.65 -0.90
N HIS A 177 -16.80 10.59 -0.07
CA HIS A 177 -17.36 9.32 0.38
C HIS A 177 -17.91 8.47 -0.77
N TYR A 178 -18.69 9.05 -1.67
CA TYR A 178 -19.27 8.34 -2.81
C TYR A 178 -18.21 7.71 -3.72
N ILE A 179 -17.27 8.53 -4.20
CA ILE A 179 -16.23 8.09 -5.15
C ILE A 179 -15.29 7.07 -4.51
N SER A 180 -14.85 7.29 -3.28
CA SER A 180 -13.97 6.34 -2.58
C SER A 180 -14.69 5.02 -2.26
N THR A 181 -15.97 5.04 -1.89
CA THR A 181 -16.72 3.81 -1.63
C THR A 181 -16.85 3.00 -2.90
N LEU A 182 -17.18 3.66 -4.02
CA LEU A 182 -17.32 3.00 -5.31
C LEU A 182 -16.00 2.40 -5.80
N TRP A 183 -14.90 3.16 -5.78
CA TRP A 183 -13.58 2.63 -6.12
C TRP A 183 -13.11 1.55 -5.14
N GLY A 184 -13.55 1.60 -3.89
CA GLY A 184 -13.26 0.58 -2.87
C GLY A 184 -13.91 -0.77 -3.18
N SER A 185 -15.10 -0.79 -3.78
CA SER A 185 -15.86 -2.02 -4.04
C SER A 185 -15.55 -2.69 -5.37
N VAL A 186 -15.00 -1.96 -6.34
CA VAL A 186 -14.75 -2.47 -7.71
C VAL A 186 -13.30 -2.90 -7.89
N SER A 187 -13.09 -3.79 -8.86
CA SER A 187 -11.79 -4.39 -9.18
C SER A 187 -11.21 -3.94 -10.52
N SER A 188 -12.00 -3.24 -11.35
CA SER A 188 -11.59 -2.73 -12.66
C SER A 188 -12.25 -1.38 -12.97
N ARG A 189 -11.68 -0.65 -13.94
CA ARG A 189 -12.28 0.58 -14.48
C ARG A 189 -13.65 0.32 -15.14
N ALA A 190 -13.80 -0.78 -15.88
CA ALA A 190 -15.06 -1.10 -16.53
C ALA A 190 -16.19 -1.35 -15.52
N GLU A 191 -15.89 -2.01 -14.41
CA GLU A 191 -16.83 -2.22 -13.31
C GLU A 191 -17.19 -0.89 -12.61
N PHE A 192 -16.21 0.00 -12.42
CA PHE A 192 -16.48 1.37 -11.94
C PHE A 192 -17.45 2.11 -12.86
N GLU A 193 -17.20 2.13 -14.17
CA GLU A 193 -18.02 2.83 -15.16
C GLU A 193 -19.47 2.30 -15.21
N GLN A 194 -19.70 1.02 -14.89
CA GLN A 194 -21.04 0.44 -14.82
C GLN A 194 -21.83 0.90 -13.59
N HIS A 195 -21.15 1.22 -12.49
CA HIS A 195 -21.75 1.56 -11.21
C HIS A 195 -21.74 3.06 -10.91
N TYR A 196 -20.88 3.83 -11.59
CA TYR A 196 -20.84 5.28 -11.47
C TYR A 196 -22.13 5.89 -12.02
N CYS A 197 -22.72 6.80 -11.25
CA CYS A 197 -23.96 7.49 -11.58
C CYS A 197 -23.70 9.00 -11.50
N ALA A 198 -23.71 9.64 -12.66
CA ALA A 198 -23.45 11.07 -12.79
C ALA A 198 -24.49 11.91 -12.04
N GLU A 199 -25.74 11.43 -11.97
CA GLU A 199 -26.84 12.10 -11.27
C GLU A 199 -26.61 12.14 -9.76
N ILE A 200 -26.04 11.09 -9.16
CA ILE A 200 -25.66 11.08 -7.75
C ILE A 200 -24.54 12.09 -7.51
N SER A 201 -23.48 12.05 -8.33
CA SER A 201 -22.35 12.97 -8.23
C SER A 201 -22.79 14.44 -8.38
N GLN A 202 -23.65 14.74 -9.35
CA GLN A 202 -24.27 16.07 -9.51
C GLN A 202 -25.15 16.48 -8.32
N GLY A 203 -25.78 15.52 -7.65
CA GLY A 203 -26.56 15.74 -6.44
C GLY A 203 -25.73 16.21 -5.24
N HIS A 204 -24.39 16.08 -5.31
CA HIS A 204 -23.45 16.58 -4.31
C HIS A 204 -22.92 17.99 -4.63
N ASP A 205 -23.59 18.76 -5.49
CA ASP A 205 -23.28 20.19 -5.67
C ASP A 205 -23.91 21.04 -4.56
N VAL A 206 -23.40 22.26 -4.38
CA VAL A 206 -24.06 23.28 -3.56
C VAL A 206 -25.39 23.67 -4.22
N LYS A 207 -26.43 23.81 -3.39
CA LYS A 207 -27.79 24.19 -3.82
C LYS A 207 -28.05 25.69 -3.71
#